data_AF-A0A937AD70-F1
#
_entry.id   AF-A0A937AD70-F1
#
_cell.length_a   1.000
_cell.length_b   1.000
_cell.length_c   1.000
_cell.angle_alpha   90.00
_cell.angle_beta   90.00
_cell.angle_gamma   90.00
#
_symmetry.space_group_name_H-M   'P 1'
#
loop_
_entity.id
_entity.type
_entity.pdbx_description
1 polymer ?
#
loop_
_entity_poly.entity_id
_entity_poly.type
_entity_poly.pdbx_seq_one_letter_code
_entity_poly.pdbx_strand_id
1 'polypeptide(L)'
;MVKFKAIILLYSCVLLSVTSVTAQQIAEVTRLASSLNTEAEETTPLFDGVTNRLYFSRVLHPENKGGKYSGSDIWYQQLSSGIIEKSAIDILNDKGNNFIIGINDSEDILYLNNSEDAEKGIYFSKKLSDDWLTPEPINIKGLPISGYRSAFVSSDYKVVLFSMNKTEGYGKEDLYISFLEDDGEWSKPLNLGVTINTEGSEISPFLSPDKKTLYFSSNGHGGYGDMDIFKVERLYDSWTVWSKPENLGNRINSAKFDGYFSIYGDTLAYLSSNRDSKFADIYQVNYEKPLKRSAQSISYVPITSASSRESRKYLSSTEVKDDLGLFASPNIPLTSIENLEDNDNLKTKLALIAFHLNANPQLAIAINIEPSSKLETSIVVNESSQLILVIYKELLALNVNKDQLKFDGISKKGEINFYGENLRYLVGLKFFE
;
A
#
# COMPACT_ATOMS: atom_id res chain seq x y z
N MET A 1 32.92 -49.32 -49.21
CA MET A 1 32.76 -47.85 -49.13
C MET A 1 31.28 -47.58 -49.34
N VAL A 2 30.44 -47.01 -48.48
CA VAL A 2 30.54 -46.28 -47.22
C VAL A 2 29.28 -46.66 -46.42
N LYS A 3 29.40 -46.92 -45.11
CA LYS A 3 28.25 -47.14 -44.21
C LYS A 3 27.66 -45.76 -43.84
N PHE A 4 26.37 -45.53 -44.06
CA PHE A 4 25.63 -44.45 -43.40
C PHE A 4 24.60 -45.06 -42.46
N LYS A 5 24.88 -44.98 -41.15
CA LYS A 5 23.90 -45.22 -40.08
C LYS A 5 23.03 -43.96 -39.98
N ALA A 6 21.72 -44.11 -40.15
CA ALA A 6 20.76 -43.09 -39.77
C ALA A 6 20.67 -43.06 -38.23
N ILE A 7 21.14 -41.98 -37.61
CA ILE A 7 20.90 -41.68 -36.20
C ILE A 7 19.66 -40.78 -36.19
N ILE A 8 18.54 -41.31 -35.72
CA ILE A 8 17.34 -40.53 -35.37
C ILE A 8 17.61 -39.94 -33.99
N LEU A 9 17.98 -38.66 -33.94
CA LEU A 9 18.03 -37.87 -32.71
C LEU A 9 16.61 -37.37 -32.41
N LEU A 10 15.88 -38.12 -31.59
CA LEU A 10 14.65 -37.67 -30.94
C LEU A 10 15.05 -36.65 -29.87
N TYR A 11 14.95 -35.36 -30.19
CA TYR A 11 14.96 -34.30 -29.19
C TYR A 11 13.66 -34.35 -28.39
N SER A 12 13.68 -35.01 -27.24
CA SER A 12 12.65 -34.83 -26.21
C SER A 12 12.85 -33.44 -25.57
N CYS A 13 12.12 -32.44 -26.06
CA CYS A 13 11.92 -31.20 -25.33
C CYS A 13 11.10 -31.49 -24.08
N VAL A 14 11.77 -31.79 -22.97
CA VAL A 14 11.17 -31.69 -21.64
C VAL A 14 11.05 -30.19 -21.35
N LEU A 15 9.87 -29.63 -21.64
CA LEU A 15 9.44 -28.35 -21.08
C LEU A 15 9.37 -28.52 -19.56
N LEU A 16 10.48 -28.27 -18.88
CA LEU A 16 10.47 -27.97 -17.45
C LEU A 16 9.75 -26.63 -17.31
N SER A 17 8.43 -26.67 -17.17
CA SER A 17 7.68 -25.56 -16.61
C SER A 17 8.24 -25.36 -15.19
N VAL A 18 9.07 -24.34 -15.02
CA VAL A 18 9.41 -23.84 -13.70
C VAL A 18 8.12 -23.20 -13.18
N THR A 19 7.24 -24.00 -12.62
CA THR A 19 6.22 -23.48 -11.72
C THR A 19 7.01 -22.94 -10.54
N SER A 20 7.19 -21.63 -10.49
CA SER A 20 7.53 -20.95 -9.25
C SER A 20 6.38 -21.22 -8.28
N VAL A 21 6.46 -22.35 -7.58
CA VAL A 21 5.68 -22.56 -6.37
C VAL A 21 6.24 -21.51 -5.42
N THR A 22 5.56 -20.36 -5.36
CA THR A 22 5.75 -19.46 -4.23
C THR A 22 5.49 -20.32 -3.01
N ALA A 23 6.54 -20.54 -2.20
CA ALA A 23 6.38 -21.23 -0.93
C ALA A 23 5.39 -20.40 -0.12
N GLN A 24 4.13 -20.82 -0.09
CA GLN A 24 3.08 -20.10 0.60
C GLN A 24 3.50 -20.01 2.06
N GLN A 25 3.57 -18.79 2.58
CA GLN A 25 4.01 -18.56 3.94
C GLN A 25 3.02 -19.27 4.86
N ILE A 26 3.50 -20.26 5.61
CA ILE A 26 2.65 -21.05 6.47
C ILE A 26 2.34 -20.18 7.69
N ALA A 27 1.07 -19.84 7.83
CA ALA A 27 0.50 -19.12 8.95
C ALA A 27 -0.45 -20.05 9.70
N GLU A 28 -0.30 -20.09 11.02
CA GLU A 28 -1.29 -20.66 11.94
C GLU A 28 -2.16 -19.52 12.46
N VAL A 29 -3.47 -19.64 12.29
CA VAL A 29 -4.44 -18.64 12.76
C VAL A 29 -5.25 -19.25 13.90
N THR A 30 -5.14 -18.65 15.08
CA THR A 30 -5.73 -19.15 16.32
C THR A 30 -6.69 -18.12 16.89
N ARG A 31 -7.94 -18.51 17.13
CA ARG A 31 -8.92 -17.70 17.86
C ARG A 31 -8.44 -17.53 19.30
N LEU A 32 -8.35 -16.29 19.79
CA LEU A 32 -7.97 -16.05 21.19
C LEU A 32 -9.04 -16.56 22.16
N ALA A 33 -8.64 -16.75 23.43
CA ALA A 33 -9.47 -17.37 24.45
C ALA A 33 -10.81 -16.62 24.67
N SER A 34 -11.82 -17.37 25.09
CA SER A 34 -13.18 -16.86 25.35
C SER A 34 -13.27 -15.84 26.49
N SER A 35 -12.20 -15.66 27.26
CA SER A 35 -12.11 -14.55 28.20
C SER A 35 -12.11 -13.20 27.46
N LEU A 36 -11.39 -13.13 26.34
CA LEU A 36 -11.28 -11.93 25.50
C LEU A 36 -12.38 -11.88 24.44
N ASN A 37 -12.60 -12.99 23.74
CA ASN A 37 -13.61 -13.14 22.69
C ASN A 37 -14.95 -13.55 23.30
N THR A 38 -15.89 -12.61 23.40
CA THR A 38 -17.15 -12.77 24.15
C THR A 38 -18.36 -12.86 23.22
N GLU A 39 -19.57 -12.64 23.75
CA GLU A 39 -20.80 -12.47 22.93
C GLU A 39 -20.92 -11.05 22.34
N ALA A 40 -20.03 -10.15 22.78
CA ALA A 40 -19.85 -8.82 22.22
C ALA A 40 -19.07 -8.91 20.90
N GLU A 41 -18.85 -7.77 20.25
CA GLU A 41 -17.99 -7.70 19.06
C GLU A 41 -16.63 -7.14 19.48
N GLU A 42 -15.56 -7.88 19.23
CA GLU A 42 -14.18 -7.48 19.50
C GLU A 42 -13.41 -7.19 18.22
N THR A 43 -12.90 -5.96 18.07
CA THR A 43 -12.18 -5.52 16.87
C THR A 43 -10.93 -4.72 17.18
N THR A 44 -10.23 -4.27 16.13
CA THR A 44 -9.06 -3.38 16.20
C THR A 44 -7.96 -3.84 17.17
N PRO A 45 -7.48 -5.10 17.07
CA PRO A 45 -6.40 -5.57 17.94
C PRO A 45 -5.11 -4.83 17.64
N LEU A 46 -4.48 -4.30 18.69
CA LEU A 46 -3.16 -3.69 18.61
C LEU A 46 -2.31 -4.15 19.80
N PHE A 47 -1.22 -4.84 19.49
CA PHE A 47 -0.34 -5.42 20.49
C PHE A 47 0.80 -4.46 20.88
N ASP A 48 0.93 -4.28 22.17
CA ASP A 48 2.03 -3.59 22.85
C ASP A 48 2.98 -4.66 23.40
N GLY A 49 4.21 -4.64 22.88
CA GLY A 49 5.19 -5.68 23.14
C GLY A 49 6.03 -5.45 24.40
N VAL A 50 6.20 -4.21 24.88
CA VAL A 50 6.96 -3.97 26.11
C VAL A 50 6.09 -4.26 27.33
N THR A 51 4.83 -3.84 27.31
CA THR A 51 3.90 -4.11 28.41
C THR A 51 3.20 -5.46 28.28
N ASN A 52 3.33 -6.14 27.12
CA ASN A 52 2.67 -7.40 26.82
C ASN A 52 1.14 -7.29 26.95
N ARG A 53 0.59 -6.19 26.42
CA ARG A 53 -0.83 -5.88 26.42
C ARG A 53 -1.37 -5.95 25.01
N LEU A 54 -2.55 -6.55 24.87
CA LEU A 54 -3.32 -6.49 23.64
C LEU A 54 -4.47 -5.51 23.84
N TYR A 55 -4.40 -4.35 23.21
CA TYR A 55 -5.52 -3.41 23.14
C TYR A 55 -6.51 -3.88 22.08
N PHE A 56 -7.79 -3.65 22.33
CA PHE A 56 -8.86 -3.93 21.39
C PHE A 56 -10.07 -3.03 21.67
N SER A 57 -10.97 -2.93 20.70
CA SER A 57 -12.25 -2.29 20.90
C SER A 57 -13.34 -3.32 21.09
N ARG A 58 -14.31 -2.99 21.94
CA ARG A 58 -15.48 -3.84 22.19
C ARG A 58 -16.76 -3.06 21.93
N VAL A 59 -17.65 -3.64 21.14
CA VAL A 59 -19.00 -3.14 20.83
C VAL A 59 -20.03 -4.11 21.39
N LEU A 60 -21.26 -3.69 21.64
CA LEU A 60 -22.34 -4.58 22.14
C LEU A 60 -22.12 -5.13 23.56
N HIS A 61 -21.33 -4.43 24.38
CA HIS A 61 -21.04 -4.85 25.76
C HIS A 61 -21.69 -3.92 26.80
N PRO A 62 -22.37 -4.46 27.83
CA PRO A 62 -23.11 -3.66 28.81
C PRO A 62 -22.23 -2.73 29.66
N GLU A 63 -20.95 -3.05 29.82
CA GLU A 63 -19.99 -2.23 30.58
C GLU A 63 -19.31 -1.14 29.74
N ASN A 64 -19.67 -1.00 28.47
CA ASN A 64 -19.22 0.14 27.66
C ASN A 64 -19.78 1.45 28.23
N LYS A 65 -19.09 2.56 27.99
CA LYS A 65 -19.42 3.86 28.59
C LYS A 65 -20.67 4.48 27.98
N GLY A 66 -20.93 4.23 26.70
CA GLY A 66 -22.23 4.45 26.05
C GLY A 66 -23.28 3.39 26.37
N GLY A 67 -22.92 2.32 27.09
CA GLY A 67 -23.74 1.15 27.33
C GLY A 67 -23.77 0.18 26.14
N LYS A 68 -24.59 -0.87 26.22
CA LYS A 68 -24.58 -1.98 25.26
C LYS A 68 -24.79 -1.56 23.81
N TYR A 69 -25.60 -0.55 23.51
CA TYR A 69 -26.03 -0.26 22.14
C TYR A 69 -25.54 1.11 21.62
N SER A 70 -24.58 1.73 22.31
CA SER A 70 -24.00 3.01 21.88
C SER A 70 -22.49 2.96 22.01
N GLY A 71 -21.82 3.21 20.88
CA GLY A 71 -20.37 3.35 20.87
C GLY A 71 -19.59 2.04 21.06
N SER A 72 -18.29 2.22 21.16
CA SER A 72 -17.31 1.18 21.44
C SER A 72 -16.33 1.71 22.47
N ASP A 73 -15.81 0.82 23.28
CA ASP A 73 -14.80 1.18 24.26
C ASP A 73 -13.49 0.47 23.92
N ILE A 74 -12.38 1.10 24.28
CA ILE A 74 -11.05 0.52 24.34
C ILE A 74 -10.95 -0.32 25.61
N TRP A 75 -10.50 -1.57 25.43
CA TRP A 75 -10.15 -2.52 26.46
C TRP A 75 -8.73 -3.00 26.22
N TYR A 76 -8.11 -3.58 27.24
CA TYR A 76 -6.89 -4.37 27.02
C TYR A 76 -6.89 -5.67 27.80
N GLN A 77 -6.17 -6.66 27.26
CA GLN A 77 -5.81 -7.87 28.00
C GLN A 77 -4.31 -7.86 28.27
N GLN A 78 -3.94 -8.10 29.53
CA GLN A 78 -2.57 -8.41 29.91
C GLN A 78 -2.30 -9.88 29.55
N LEU A 79 -1.55 -10.15 28.48
CA LEU A 79 -1.43 -11.52 27.93
C LEU A 79 -0.72 -12.48 28.89
N SER A 80 0.20 -11.99 29.72
CA SER A 80 0.93 -12.80 30.70
C SER A 80 0.04 -13.35 31.82
N SER A 81 -1.02 -12.64 32.20
CA SER A 81 -1.94 -13.04 33.27
C SER A 81 -3.31 -13.46 32.76
N GLY A 82 -3.66 -13.11 31.52
CA GLY A 82 -4.99 -13.25 30.94
C GLY A 82 -6.01 -12.25 31.49
N ILE A 83 -5.62 -11.35 32.40
CA ILE A 83 -6.51 -10.36 33.02
C ILE A 83 -6.93 -9.34 31.97
N ILE A 84 -8.23 -9.02 31.95
CA ILE A 84 -8.82 -8.02 31.07
C ILE A 84 -9.17 -6.81 31.91
N GLU A 85 -8.74 -5.64 31.47
CA GLU A 85 -8.96 -4.38 32.17
C GLU A 85 -9.48 -3.31 31.20
N LYS A 86 -10.42 -2.53 31.72
CA LYS A 86 -10.89 -1.29 31.11
C LYS A 86 -10.75 -0.12 32.09
N SER A 87 -10.96 -0.35 33.39
CA SER A 87 -10.94 0.69 34.41
C SER A 87 -9.65 1.52 34.43
N ALA A 88 -8.49 0.88 34.20
CA ALA A 88 -7.20 1.56 34.16
C ALA A 88 -7.03 2.52 32.96
N ILE A 89 -7.92 2.43 31.96
CA ILE A 89 -7.92 3.26 30.75
C ILE A 89 -9.28 3.91 30.51
N ASP A 90 -10.15 4.03 31.52
CA ASP A 90 -11.50 4.57 31.34
C ASP A 90 -11.49 6.05 30.88
N ILE A 91 -10.39 6.76 31.14
CA ILE A 91 -10.17 8.13 30.64
C ILE A 91 -10.05 8.21 29.11
N LEU A 92 -9.73 7.09 28.45
CA LEU A 92 -9.65 7.00 26.98
C LEU A 92 -11.02 6.73 26.34
N ASN A 93 -12.03 6.44 27.15
CA ASN A 93 -13.36 6.06 26.69
C ASN A 93 -14.36 7.17 26.96
N ASP A 94 -15.31 7.30 26.04
CA ASP A 94 -16.49 8.15 26.13
C ASP A 94 -17.72 7.43 25.57
N LYS A 95 -18.84 8.12 25.31
CA LYS A 95 -20.07 7.45 24.85
C LYS A 95 -20.07 7.07 23.36
N GLY A 96 -19.10 7.59 22.60
CA GLY A 96 -18.90 7.33 21.18
C GLY A 96 -18.11 6.05 20.92
N ASN A 97 -17.63 5.90 19.68
CA ASN A 97 -16.71 4.83 19.30
C ASN A 97 -15.27 5.24 19.63
N ASN A 98 -14.68 4.48 20.53
CA ASN A 98 -13.30 4.59 20.97
C ASN A 98 -12.54 3.33 20.59
N PHE A 99 -11.37 3.50 19.99
CA PHE A 99 -10.46 2.41 19.63
C PHE A 99 -9.03 2.92 19.43
N ILE A 100 -8.04 2.09 19.74
CA ILE A 100 -6.62 2.42 19.52
C ILE A 100 -6.28 2.29 18.04
N ILE A 101 -5.56 3.26 17.52
CA ILE A 101 -5.10 3.34 16.13
C ILE A 101 -3.58 3.44 15.99
N GLY A 102 -2.85 3.45 17.11
CA GLY A 102 -1.39 3.46 17.09
C GLY A 102 -0.80 3.57 18.49
N ILE A 103 0.48 3.22 18.61
CA ILE A 103 1.29 3.35 19.81
C ILE A 103 2.64 3.89 19.36
N ASN A 104 3.21 4.86 20.08
CA ASN A 104 4.54 5.37 19.74
C ASN A 104 5.65 4.38 20.15
N ASP A 105 6.86 4.59 19.63
CA ASP A 105 8.00 3.69 19.89
C ASP A 105 8.38 3.59 21.38
N SER A 106 8.16 4.66 22.15
CA SER A 106 8.41 4.70 23.60
C SER A 106 7.23 4.17 24.43
N GLU A 107 6.10 3.90 23.78
CA GLU A 107 4.86 3.36 24.36
C GLU A 107 4.28 4.18 25.52
N ASP A 108 4.63 5.45 25.59
CA ASP A 108 4.07 6.46 26.49
C ASP A 108 3.04 7.36 25.80
N ILE A 109 2.72 7.08 24.53
CA ILE A 109 1.66 7.73 23.76
C ILE A 109 0.79 6.69 23.07
N LEU A 110 -0.51 6.73 23.36
CA LEU A 110 -1.53 6.03 22.59
C LEU A 110 -2.17 7.00 21.61
N TYR A 111 -2.34 6.55 20.37
CA TYR A 111 -3.18 7.20 19.38
C TYR A 111 -4.52 6.49 19.33
N LEU A 112 -5.61 7.26 19.34
CA LEU A 112 -6.95 6.72 19.41
C LEU A 112 -7.92 7.49 18.53
N ASN A 113 -8.98 6.81 18.12
CA ASN A 113 -10.17 7.47 17.60
C ASN A 113 -11.12 7.79 18.75
N ASN A 114 -11.74 8.96 18.70
CA ASN A 114 -12.86 9.34 19.54
C ASN A 114 -14.02 9.80 18.63
N SER A 115 -15.27 9.48 18.98
CA SER A 115 -16.41 9.91 18.17
C SER A 115 -17.63 10.45 18.90
N GLU A 116 -17.49 11.04 20.08
CA GLU A 116 -18.57 11.81 20.73
C GLU A 116 -18.75 13.19 20.10
N ASP A 117 -19.95 13.51 19.60
CA ASP A 117 -20.40 14.79 19.01
C ASP A 117 -19.32 15.74 18.45
N ALA A 118 -18.97 16.81 19.19
CA ALA A 118 -18.03 17.85 18.78
C ALA A 118 -16.55 17.43 18.91
N GLU A 119 -16.30 16.25 19.48
CA GLU A 119 -15.00 15.65 19.77
C GLU A 119 -14.70 14.46 18.84
N LYS A 120 -15.38 14.38 17.69
CA LYS A 120 -15.05 13.39 16.65
C LYS A 120 -13.71 13.72 16.01
N GLY A 121 -12.77 12.78 16.09
CA GLY A 121 -11.43 13.02 15.56
C GLY A 121 -10.43 11.96 15.96
N ILE A 122 -9.21 12.20 15.50
CA ILE A 122 -8.04 11.43 15.89
C ILE A 122 -7.41 12.15 17.08
N TYR A 123 -7.05 11.40 18.11
CA TYR A 123 -6.52 11.92 19.37
C TYR A 123 -5.24 11.19 19.73
N PHE A 124 -4.49 11.79 20.66
CA PHE A 124 -3.45 11.09 21.41
C PHE A 124 -3.67 11.25 22.91
N SER A 125 -3.23 10.29 23.69
CA SER A 125 -3.10 10.41 25.14
C SER A 125 -1.68 10.06 25.54
N LYS A 126 -1.11 10.85 26.45
CA LYS A 126 0.22 10.61 27.02
C LYS A 126 0.09 9.87 28.35
N LYS A 127 1.03 8.99 28.62
CA LYS A 127 1.17 8.33 29.91
C LYS A 127 1.99 9.20 30.85
N LEU A 128 1.48 9.42 32.06
CA LEU A 128 2.21 10.08 33.14
C LEU A 128 2.26 9.14 34.34
N SER A 129 3.44 8.58 34.62
CA SER A 129 3.61 7.48 35.57
C SER A 129 2.81 6.24 35.14
N ASP A 130 1.81 5.81 35.92
CA ASP A 130 0.97 4.65 35.59
C ASP A 130 -0.39 5.02 34.96
N ASP A 131 -0.72 6.31 34.92
CA ASP A 131 -2.02 6.81 34.45
C ASP A 131 -1.92 7.44 33.05
N TRP A 132 -3.00 7.32 32.27
CA TRP A 132 -3.17 8.04 31.02
C TRP A 132 -3.77 9.42 31.27
N LEU A 133 -3.28 10.42 30.56
CA LEU A 133 -3.84 11.78 30.59
C LEU A 133 -5.10 11.88 29.72
N THR A 134 -5.88 12.94 29.92
CA THR A 134 -7.00 13.27 29.05
C THR A 134 -6.56 13.31 27.58
N PRO A 135 -7.25 12.64 26.66
CA PRO A 135 -6.93 12.69 25.24
C PRO A 135 -6.93 14.11 24.67
N GLU A 136 -5.94 14.41 23.83
CA GLU A 136 -5.81 15.67 23.10
C GLU A 136 -5.98 15.44 21.59
N PRO A 137 -6.67 16.35 20.86
CA PRO A 137 -6.95 16.16 19.44
C PRO A 137 -5.70 16.32 18.57
N ILE A 138 -5.62 15.50 17.52
CA ILE A 138 -4.66 15.61 16.43
C ILE A 138 -5.34 16.35 15.28
N ASN A 139 -4.94 17.59 15.05
CA ASN A 139 -5.53 18.44 14.02
C ASN A 139 -4.94 18.12 12.65
N ILE A 140 -5.68 17.37 11.83
CA ILE A 140 -5.33 17.10 10.43
C ILE A 140 -6.01 18.09 9.51
N LYS A 141 -5.23 18.90 8.81
CA LYS A 141 -5.73 19.97 7.94
C LYS A 141 -6.66 19.42 6.85
N GLY A 142 -7.93 19.79 6.90
CA GLY A 142 -8.91 19.38 5.89
C GLY A 142 -9.40 17.93 6.03
N LEU A 143 -9.08 17.26 7.14
CA LEU A 143 -9.82 16.08 7.55
C LEU A 143 -11.19 16.53 8.07
N PRO A 144 -12.30 15.95 7.59
CA PRO A 144 -13.61 16.27 8.13
C PRO A 144 -13.76 15.72 9.55
N ILE A 145 -14.50 16.44 10.39
CA ILE A 145 -14.84 16.05 11.76
C ILE A 145 -15.59 14.70 11.79
N SER A 146 -16.18 14.27 10.67
CA SER A 146 -16.84 12.97 10.56
C SER A 146 -16.65 12.37 9.16
N GLY A 147 -16.83 11.05 9.04
CA GLY A 147 -16.86 10.36 7.74
C GLY A 147 -15.65 9.47 7.44
N TYR A 148 -14.64 9.42 8.31
CA TYR A 148 -13.64 8.36 8.31
C TYR A 148 -14.06 7.21 9.24
N ARG A 149 -13.62 5.98 8.94
CA ARG A 149 -14.09 4.73 9.58
C ARG A 149 -13.02 4.01 10.37
N SER A 150 -11.80 4.04 9.85
CA SER A 150 -10.64 3.43 10.49
C SER A 150 -9.42 4.32 10.23
N ALA A 151 -8.46 4.28 11.13
CA ALA A 151 -7.23 5.04 11.02
C ALA A 151 -6.06 4.25 11.60
N PHE A 152 -4.86 4.68 11.24
CA PHE A 152 -3.60 4.20 11.79
C PHE A 152 -2.62 5.38 11.91
N VAL A 153 -1.93 5.48 13.04
CA VAL A 153 -0.85 6.46 13.25
C VAL A 153 0.46 5.71 13.40
N SER A 154 1.48 6.08 12.62
CA SER A 154 2.81 5.48 12.74
C SER A 154 3.45 5.81 14.08
N SER A 155 4.27 4.88 14.59
CA SER A 155 4.87 4.97 15.91
C SER A 155 5.80 6.17 16.11
N ASP A 156 6.36 6.70 15.01
CA ASP A 156 7.19 7.91 15.01
C ASP A 156 6.38 9.20 14.77
N TYR A 157 5.05 9.12 14.76
CA TYR A 157 4.12 10.24 14.60
C TYR A 157 4.27 11.01 13.28
N LYS A 158 4.82 10.37 12.22
CA LYS A 158 5.03 11.02 10.92
C LYS A 158 3.96 10.74 9.88
N VAL A 159 3.18 9.68 10.06
CA VAL A 159 2.18 9.24 9.08
C VAL A 159 0.86 8.96 9.80
N VAL A 160 -0.23 9.50 9.25
CA VAL A 160 -1.58 9.01 9.53
C VAL A 160 -2.18 8.43 8.26
N LEU A 161 -2.67 7.19 8.33
CA LEU A 161 -3.49 6.56 7.30
C LEU A 161 -4.93 6.48 7.80
N PHE A 162 -5.91 6.66 6.92
CA PHE A 162 -7.32 6.51 7.30
C PHE A 162 -8.20 6.17 6.11
N SER A 163 -9.27 5.44 6.37
CA SER A 163 -10.32 5.17 5.40
C SER A 163 -11.44 6.18 5.52
N MET A 164 -11.90 6.73 4.42
CA MET A 164 -12.93 7.77 4.40
C MET A 164 -13.80 7.67 3.15
N ASN A 165 -15.09 7.91 3.32
CA ASN A 165 -16.01 8.07 2.21
C ASN A 165 -16.05 9.55 1.79
N LYS A 166 -15.63 9.84 0.54
CA LYS A 166 -15.74 11.17 -0.08
C LYS A 166 -16.40 11.05 -1.44
N THR A 167 -17.19 12.07 -1.79
CA THR A 167 -17.89 12.16 -3.10
C THR A 167 -16.95 12.06 -4.31
N GLU A 168 -15.68 12.46 -4.16
CA GLU A 168 -14.65 12.42 -5.20
C GLU A 168 -13.68 11.23 -5.05
N GLY A 169 -14.04 10.22 -4.24
CA GLY A 169 -13.29 8.97 -4.14
C GLY A 169 -13.52 8.03 -5.32
N TYR A 170 -12.81 6.91 -5.34
CA TYR A 170 -12.95 5.87 -6.36
C TYR A 170 -14.14 4.94 -6.08
N GLY A 171 -14.50 4.76 -4.81
CA GLY A 171 -15.59 3.86 -4.42
C GLY A 171 -16.33 4.30 -3.17
N LYS A 172 -16.66 3.32 -2.32
CA LYS A 172 -17.38 3.54 -1.07
C LYS A 172 -16.47 4.18 -0.03
N GLU A 173 -15.40 3.50 0.35
CA GLU A 173 -14.45 3.96 1.36
C GLU A 173 -13.06 3.84 0.77
N ASP A 174 -12.35 4.96 0.68
CA ASP A 174 -11.02 5.02 0.10
C ASP A 174 -9.99 5.22 1.22
N LEU A 175 -8.77 4.71 1.01
CA LEU A 175 -7.61 5.00 1.85
C LEU A 175 -6.93 6.32 1.44
N TYR A 176 -6.63 7.11 2.47
CA TYR A 176 -5.89 8.35 2.39
C TYR A 176 -4.71 8.33 3.37
N ILE A 177 -3.73 9.18 3.09
CA ILE A 177 -2.55 9.41 3.92
C ILE A 177 -2.35 10.90 4.21
N SER A 178 -1.85 11.22 5.40
CA SER A 178 -1.39 12.54 5.80
C SER A 178 -0.02 12.44 6.46
N PHE A 179 0.79 13.49 6.33
CA PHE A 179 2.15 13.57 6.82
C PHE A 179 2.31 14.71 7.80
N LEU A 180 3.11 14.52 8.84
CA LEU A 180 3.54 15.60 9.72
C LEU A 180 4.65 16.38 9.00
N GLU A 181 4.37 17.64 8.67
CA GLU A 181 5.28 18.52 7.94
C GLU A 181 6.31 19.17 8.88
N ASP A 182 7.33 19.81 8.29
CA ASP A 182 8.44 20.43 9.04
C ASP A 182 7.99 21.61 9.92
N ASP A 183 6.84 22.21 9.62
CA ASP A 183 6.22 23.28 10.42
C ASP A 183 5.44 22.75 11.63
N GLY A 184 5.36 21.43 11.80
CA GLY A 184 4.62 20.77 12.88
C GLY A 184 3.13 20.58 12.59
N GLU A 185 2.66 20.96 11.41
CA GLU A 185 1.28 20.80 10.99
C GLU A 185 1.10 19.52 10.16
N TRP A 186 -0.09 18.93 10.22
CA TRP A 186 -0.44 17.79 9.36
C TRP A 186 -0.87 18.26 7.97
N SER A 187 -0.36 17.60 6.93
CA SER A 187 -0.74 17.88 5.55
C SER A 187 -2.17 17.44 5.24
N LYS A 188 -2.70 17.97 4.13
CA LYS A 188 -4.03 17.58 3.66
C LYS A 188 -4.05 16.09 3.28
N PRO A 189 -5.17 15.38 3.54
CA PRO A 189 -5.36 14.00 3.09
C PRO A 189 -5.05 13.81 1.60
N LEU A 190 -4.08 12.95 1.29
CA LEU A 190 -3.74 12.50 -0.07
C LEU A 190 -4.38 11.12 -0.31
N ASN A 191 -5.17 10.97 -1.37
CA ASN A 191 -5.76 9.69 -1.76
C ASN A 191 -4.65 8.74 -2.26
N LEU A 192 -4.68 7.47 -1.85
CA LEU A 192 -3.64 6.49 -2.21
C LEU A 192 -3.70 5.97 -3.66
N GLY A 193 -4.70 6.40 -4.43
CA GLY A 193 -4.81 6.16 -5.86
C GLY A 193 -5.42 4.81 -6.23
N VAL A 194 -5.71 4.65 -7.52
CA VAL A 194 -6.44 3.50 -8.11
C VAL A 194 -5.78 2.12 -7.92
N THR A 195 -4.49 2.07 -7.60
CA THR A 195 -3.83 0.79 -7.31
C THR A 195 -4.34 0.19 -6.01
N ILE A 196 -4.65 1.04 -5.04
CA ILE A 196 -5.16 0.63 -3.72
C ILE A 196 -6.67 0.79 -3.67
N ASN A 197 -7.18 1.95 -4.07
CA ASN A 197 -8.60 2.28 -3.95
C ASN A 197 -9.39 1.80 -5.17
N THR A 198 -10.54 1.19 -4.91
CA THR A 198 -11.39 0.55 -5.92
C THR A 198 -12.80 1.12 -5.88
N GLU A 199 -13.73 0.56 -6.66
CA GLU A 199 -15.17 0.87 -6.52
C GLU A 199 -15.77 0.33 -5.19
N GLY A 200 -15.03 -0.55 -4.49
CA GLY A 200 -15.41 -1.16 -3.22
C GLY A 200 -15.12 -0.29 -2.00
N SER A 201 -14.90 -0.94 -0.86
CA SER A 201 -14.45 -0.34 0.39
C SER A 201 -13.05 -0.84 0.70
N GLU A 202 -12.12 0.08 0.90
CA GLU A 202 -10.80 -0.16 1.48
C GLU A 202 -10.74 0.43 2.89
N ILE A 203 -10.47 -0.42 3.88
CA ILE A 203 -10.50 -0.08 5.31
C ILE A 203 -9.33 -0.70 6.07
N SER A 204 -9.26 -0.39 7.36
CA SER A 204 -8.33 -0.98 8.33
C SER A 204 -6.87 -0.90 7.88
N PRO A 205 -6.36 0.29 7.51
CA PRO A 205 -4.98 0.41 7.08
C PRO A 205 -4.04 0.13 8.26
N PHE A 206 -2.93 -0.56 7.98
CA PHE A 206 -1.83 -0.74 8.93
C PHE A 206 -0.51 -0.68 8.17
N LEU A 207 0.37 0.22 8.59
CA LEU A 207 1.68 0.36 7.97
C LEU A 207 2.73 -0.37 8.79
N SER A 208 3.53 -1.21 8.14
CA SER A 208 4.65 -1.90 8.80
C SER A 208 5.64 -0.90 9.43
N PRO A 209 6.38 -1.31 10.49
CA PRO A 209 7.35 -0.42 11.14
C PRO A 209 8.43 0.14 10.22
N ASP A 210 8.79 -0.59 9.15
CA ASP A 210 9.75 -0.12 8.13
C ASP A 210 9.15 0.87 7.11
N LYS A 211 7.85 1.15 7.21
CA LYS A 211 7.07 2.03 6.32
C LYS A 211 7.06 1.62 4.85
N LYS A 212 7.39 0.36 4.56
CA LYS A 212 7.46 -0.16 3.20
C LYS A 212 6.28 -1.03 2.83
N THR A 213 5.59 -1.63 3.79
CA THR A 213 4.45 -2.51 3.52
C THR A 213 3.19 -1.94 4.14
N LEU A 214 2.17 -1.70 3.32
CA LEU A 214 0.84 -1.34 3.80
C LEU A 214 -0.05 -2.57 3.74
N TYR A 215 -0.70 -2.88 4.84
CA TYR A 215 -1.78 -3.85 4.95
C TYR A 215 -3.11 -3.13 5.02
N PHE A 216 -4.13 -3.68 4.39
CA PHE A 216 -5.49 -3.13 4.41
C PHE A 216 -6.51 -4.22 4.09
N SER A 217 -7.77 -3.97 4.41
CA SER A 217 -8.87 -4.86 4.04
C SER A 217 -9.68 -4.27 2.90
N SER A 218 -10.10 -5.11 1.94
CA SER A 218 -10.89 -4.68 0.79
C SER A 218 -11.90 -5.73 0.35
N ASN A 219 -13.00 -5.25 -0.23
CA ASN A 219 -13.96 -6.07 -0.97
C ASN A 219 -14.02 -5.75 -2.48
N GLY A 220 -13.11 -4.91 -2.98
CA GLY A 220 -13.05 -4.52 -4.38
C GLY A 220 -11.93 -5.17 -5.19
N HIS A 221 -10.92 -5.74 -4.54
CA HIS A 221 -9.82 -6.47 -5.21
C HIS A 221 -10.14 -7.94 -5.52
N GLY A 222 -11.40 -8.36 -5.33
CA GLY A 222 -11.80 -9.77 -5.30
C GLY A 222 -11.39 -10.44 -3.97
N GLY A 223 -11.52 -11.77 -3.86
CA GLY A 223 -11.16 -12.46 -2.64
C GLY A 223 -12.04 -13.66 -2.29
N TYR A 224 -11.99 -14.05 -1.03
CA TYR A 224 -12.70 -15.19 -0.47
C TYR A 224 -13.99 -14.81 0.24
N GLY A 225 -14.05 -13.62 0.86
CA GLY A 225 -15.13 -13.23 1.77
C GLY A 225 -15.72 -11.85 1.56
N ASP A 226 -16.36 -11.35 2.62
CA ASP A 226 -17.03 -10.05 2.67
C ASP A 226 -16.03 -8.89 2.72
N MET A 227 -14.85 -9.13 3.33
CA MET A 227 -13.67 -8.27 3.33
C MET A 227 -12.44 -9.15 3.49
N ASP A 228 -11.46 -8.99 2.61
CA ASP A 228 -10.20 -9.74 2.64
C ASP A 228 -9.03 -8.81 2.97
N ILE A 229 -8.03 -9.31 3.68
CA ILE A 229 -6.77 -8.61 3.97
C ILE A 229 -5.81 -8.75 2.78
N PHE A 230 -5.29 -7.61 2.34
CA PHE A 230 -4.28 -7.45 1.31
C PHE A 230 -3.03 -6.78 1.88
N LYS A 231 -1.91 -6.96 1.19
CA LYS A 231 -0.71 -6.14 1.37
C LYS A 231 -0.25 -5.54 0.05
N VAL A 232 0.38 -4.38 0.13
CA VAL A 232 1.11 -3.72 -0.97
C VAL A 232 2.45 -3.22 -0.47
N GLU A 233 3.44 -3.19 -1.35
CA GLU A 233 4.75 -2.61 -1.09
C GLU A 233 4.84 -1.20 -1.69
N ARG A 234 5.44 -0.29 -0.92
CA ARG A 234 5.75 1.07 -1.33
C ARG A 234 6.92 1.04 -2.30
N LEU A 235 6.70 1.48 -3.53
CA LEU A 235 7.71 1.42 -4.58
C LEU A 235 8.41 2.77 -4.74
N TYR A 236 9.72 2.72 -5.02
CA TYR A 236 10.56 3.89 -5.29
C TYR A 236 10.49 4.97 -4.20
N ASP A 237 10.26 4.55 -2.95
CA ASP A 237 10.03 5.42 -1.79
C ASP A 237 8.93 6.48 -1.99
N SER A 238 7.97 6.22 -2.88
CA SER A 238 6.83 7.09 -3.16
C SER A 238 5.56 6.63 -2.44
N TRP A 239 4.81 7.57 -1.87
CA TRP A 239 3.51 7.30 -1.24
C TRP A 239 2.34 7.22 -2.22
N THR A 240 2.61 7.44 -3.52
CA THR A 240 1.61 7.35 -4.59
C THR A 240 1.86 6.18 -5.54
N VAL A 241 2.93 5.42 -5.32
CA VAL A 241 3.29 4.28 -6.16
C VAL A 241 3.41 3.04 -5.29
N TRP A 242 2.51 2.10 -5.55
CA TRP A 242 2.35 0.88 -4.78
C TRP A 242 2.45 -0.33 -5.70
N SER A 243 2.93 -1.44 -5.18
CA SER A 243 2.85 -2.72 -5.88
C SER A 243 1.39 -3.11 -6.08
N LYS A 244 1.15 -4.10 -6.95
CA LYS A 244 -0.16 -4.75 -7.03
C LYS A 244 -0.57 -5.31 -5.64
N PRO A 245 -1.83 -5.14 -5.21
CA PRO A 245 -2.34 -5.78 -4.00
C PRO A 245 -2.20 -7.30 -4.03
N GLU A 246 -1.55 -7.84 -3.01
CA GLU A 246 -1.41 -9.28 -2.77
C GLU A 246 -2.38 -9.69 -1.66
N ASN A 247 -3.35 -10.54 -1.98
CA ASN A 247 -4.25 -11.14 -1.00
C ASN A 247 -3.47 -12.11 -0.09
N LEU A 248 -3.65 -12.03 1.23
CA LEU A 248 -2.89 -12.85 2.19
C LEU A 248 -3.28 -14.34 2.21
N GLY A 249 -4.22 -14.75 1.35
CA GLY A 249 -4.60 -16.14 1.13
C GLY A 249 -5.58 -16.68 2.16
N ASN A 250 -6.21 -17.81 1.82
CA ASN A 250 -7.32 -18.42 2.55
C ASN A 250 -7.01 -19.00 3.95
N ARG A 251 -5.79 -18.84 4.44
CA ARG A 251 -5.45 -19.12 5.85
C ARG A 251 -5.73 -17.92 6.73
N ILE A 252 -5.33 -16.74 6.24
CA ILE A 252 -5.53 -15.46 6.91
C ILE A 252 -6.89 -14.89 6.56
N ASN A 253 -7.32 -14.98 5.30
CA ASN A 253 -8.65 -14.58 4.87
C ASN A 253 -9.63 -15.75 4.93
N SER A 254 -10.86 -15.44 5.29
CA SER A 254 -11.99 -16.36 5.44
C SER A 254 -13.06 -16.05 4.39
N ALA A 255 -14.17 -16.78 4.43
CA ALA A 255 -15.33 -16.48 3.58
C ALA A 255 -16.21 -15.34 4.13
N LYS A 256 -15.71 -14.58 5.11
CA LYS A 256 -16.46 -13.59 5.90
C LYS A 256 -15.69 -12.27 5.99
N PHE A 257 -15.89 -11.50 7.04
CA PHE A 257 -15.13 -10.28 7.28
C PHE A 257 -13.78 -10.63 7.90
N ASP A 258 -12.70 -10.14 7.31
CA ASP A 258 -11.36 -10.15 7.88
C ASP A 258 -10.74 -8.75 7.79
N GLY A 259 -10.35 -8.20 8.93
CA GLY A 259 -9.70 -6.90 8.94
C GLY A 259 -9.02 -6.51 10.23
N TYR A 260 -8.62 -5.24 10.29
CA TYR A 260 -7.79 -4.70 11.36
C TYR A 260 -6.53 -5.53 11.61
N PHE A 261 -5.85 -5.90 10.52
CA PHE A 261 -4.64 -6.69 10.57
C PHE A 261 -3.47 -5.83 11.07
N SER A 262 -2.76 -6.29 12.10
CA SER A 262 -1.57 -5.61 12.64
C SER A 262 -0.45 -6.61 12.88
N ILE A 263 0.78 -6.24 12.57
CA ILE A 263 1.97 -7.10 12.76
C ILE A 263 2.80 -6.61 13.95
N TYR A 264 3.43 -7.55 14.63
CA TYR A 264 4.45 -7.29 15.65
C TYR A 264 5.68 -8.17 15.41
N GLY A 265 6.84 -7.53 15.31
CA GLY A 265 8.06 -8.22 14.89
C GLY A 265 7.90 -8.84 13.51
N ASP A 266 8.41 -10.06 13.33
CA ASP A 266 8.41 -10.73 12.02
C ASP A 266 7.47 -11.93 11.96
N THR A 267 6.99 -12.45 13.09
CA THR A 267 6.29 -13.73 13.13
C THR A 267 4.91 -13.65 13.78
N LEU A 268 4.55 -12.52 14.38
CA LEU A 268 3.31 -12.35 15.11
C LEU A 268 2.43 -11.31 14.40
N ALA A 269 1.16 -11.60 14.26
CA ALA A 269 0.15 -10.64 13.85
C ALA A 269 -1.18 -10.93 14.53
N TYR A 270 -2.08 -9.95 14.48
CA TYR A 270 -3.46 -10.08 14.96
C TYR A 270 -4.43 -9.58 13.89
N LEU A 271 -5.65 -10.10 13.92
CA LEU A 271 -6.76 -9.62 13.10
C LEU A 271 -8.09 -9.76 13.82
N SER A 272 -9.09 -9.02 13.35
CA SER A 272 -10.50 -9.23 13.67
C SER A 272 -11.17 -10.04 12.56
N SER A 273 -11.97 -11.03 12.93
CA SER A 273 -12.69 -11.87 11.96
C SER A 273 -13.97 -12.43 12.55
N ASN A 274 -15.05 -12.50 11.76
CA ASN A 274 -16.28 -13.21 12.13
C ASN A 274 -16.37 -14.59 11.45
N ARG A 275 -15.22 -15.23 11.20
CA ARG A 275 -15.16 -16.56 10.56
C ARG A 275 -15.87 -17.68 11.33
N ASP A 276 -15.85 -17.64 12.66
CA ASP A 276 -16.35 -18.70 13.53
C ASP A 276 -17.56 -18.26 14.38
N SER A 277 -18.03 -17.02 14.20
CA SER A 277 -19.01 -16.39 15.09
C SER A 277 -19.84 -15.34 14.34
N LYS A 278 -20.90 -14.84 15.00
CA LYS A 278 -21.80 -13.84 14.39
C LYS A 278 -21.13 -12.46 14.28
N PHE A 279 -20.40 -12.08 15.32
CA PHE A 279 -19.68 -10.82 15.44
C PHE A 279 -18.18 -11.06 15.31
N ALA A 280 -17.40 -10.03 15.04
CA ALA A 280 -15.96 -10.20 14.93
C ALA A 280 -15.34 -10.61 16.29
N ASP A 281 -14.42 -11.56 16.22
CA ASP A 281 -13.52 -11.98 17.29
C ASP A 281 -12.08 -11.65 16.90
N ILE A 282 -11.17 -11.68 17.87
CA ILE A 282 -9.75 -11.48 17.67
C ILE A 282 -9.02 -12.82 17.50
N TYR A 283 -8.19 -12.87 16.47
CA TYR A 283 -7.33 -14.00 16.14
C TYR A 283 -5.87 -13.58 16.17
N GLN A 284 -5.03 -14.48 16.64
CA GLN A 284 -3.58 -14.39 16.53
C GLN A 284 -3.11 -15.17 15.30
N VAL A 285 -2.16 -14.60 14.57
CA VAL A 285 -1.48 -15.23 13.44
C VAL A 285 -0.02 -15.45 13.82
N ASN A 286 0.43 -16.69 13.77
CA ASN A 286 1.83 -17.07 13.93
C ASN A 286 2.38 -17.53 12.58
N TYR A 287 3.41 -16.86 12.08
CA TYR A 287 4.10 -17.25 10.85
C TYR A 287 5.28 -18.18 11.17
N GLU A 288 5.35 -19.33 10.48
CA GLU A 288 6.47 -20.28 10.63
C GLU A 288 7.81 -19.72 10.16
N LYS A 289 7.76 -18.75 9.24
CA LYS A 289 8.92 -18.01 8.77
C LYS A 289 8.63 -16.52 8.92
N PRO A 290 9.66 -15.69 9.21
CA PRO A 290 9.54 -14.25 9.17
C PRO A 290 8.71 -13.81 7.96
N LEU A 291 7.72 -12.95 8.20
CA LEU A 291 7.16 -12.08 7.18
C LEU A 291 8.34 -11.57 6.38
N LYS A 292 8.41 -11.96 5.10
CA LYS A 292 9.43 -11.44 4.20
C LYS A 292 9.18 -9.93 4.13
N ARG A 293 9.83 -9.17 5.02
CA ARG A 293 10.20 -7.79 4.74
C ARG A 293 10.98 -7.90 3.45
N SER A 294 10.57 -7.22 2.38
CA SER A 294 11.27 -7.31 1.11
C SER A 294 12.68 -6.73 1.29
N ALA A 295 13.59 -7.56 1.76
CA ALA A 295 15.02 -7.42 1.58
C ALA A 295 15.34 -7.88 0.15
N GLN A 296 14.65 -7.34 -0.84
CA GLN A 296 15.34 -7.07 -2.09
C GLN A 296 16.07 -5.76 -1.82
N SER A 297 17.34 -5.88 -1.47
CA SER A 297 18.28 -4.77 -1.54
C SER A 297 18.35 -4.33 -2.99
N ILE A 298 17.41 -3.49 -3.42
CA ILE A 298 17.72 -2.45 -4.36
C ILE A 298 18.68 -1.57 -3.57
N SER A 299 19.94 -1.53 -3.97
CA SER A 299 20.97 -0.71 -3.34
C SER A 299 20.48 0.73 -3.23
N TYR A 300 20.14 1.14 -2.00
CA TYR A 300 19.62 2.45 -1.68
C TYR A 300 20.65 3.52 -2.06
N VAL A 301 20.41 4.23 -3.15
CA VAL A 301 21.08 5.51 -3.44
C VAL A 301 20.24 6.60 -2.76
N PRO A 302 20.81 7.41 -1.86
CA PRO A 302 20.03 8.41 -1.13
C PRO A 302 19.34 9.37 -2.10
N ILE A 303 18.00 9.45 -2.01
CA ILE A 303 17.24 10.52 -2.64
C ILE A 303 17.73 11.83 -2.03
N THR A 304 18.49 12.59 -2.81
CA THR A 304 19.01 13.89 -2.37
C THR A 304 17.88 14.92 -2.34
N SER A 305 18.06 15.99 -1.56
CA SER A 305 17.14 17.13 -1.57
C SER A 305 16.93 17.74 -2.96
N ALA A 306 17.81 17.47 -3.93
CA ALA A 306 17.65 17.87 -5.33
C ALA A 306 16.60 17.02 -6.08
N SER A 307 16.61 15.69 -5.92
CA SER A 307 15.64 14.79 -6.56
C SER A 307 14.22 14.96 -6.03
N SER A 308 14.06 15.25 -4.74
CA SER A 308 12.75 15.57 -4.12
C SER A 308 12.22 16.96 -4.50
N ARG A 309 13.12 17.85 -4.95
CA ARG A 309 12.78 19.20 -5.42
C ARG A 309 12.44 19.20 -6.90
N GLU A 310 13.09 18.34 -7.71
CA GLU A 310 12.69 18.08 -9.09
C GLU A 310 11.31 17.42 -9.17
N SER A 311 11.05 16.35 -8.42
CA SER A 311 9.73 15.68 -8.42
C SER A 311 8.60 16.61 -7.95
N ARG A 312 8.85 17.47 -6.95
CA ARG A 312 7.91 18.55 -6.56
C ARG A 312 7.73 19.60 -7.66
N LYS A 313 8.76 19.93 -8.43
CA LYS A 313 8.69 20.88 -9.56
C LYS A 313 7.84 20.35 -10.71
N TYR A 314 7.86 19.03 -10.96
CA TYR A 314 7.00 18.37 -11.95
C TYR A 314 5.54 18.22 -11.49
N LEU A 315 5.31 17.99 -10.19
CA LEU A 315 3.97 17.97 -9.60
C LEU A 315 3.35 19.38 -9.48
N SER A 316 4.18 20.42 -9.36
CA SER A 316 3.74 21.81 -9.26
C SER A 316 3.74 22.58 -10.59
N SER A 317 4.36 22.05 -11.65
CA SER A 317 4.37 22.72 -12.95
C SER A 317 3.02 22.50 -13.63
N THR A 318 2.18 23.53 -13.53
CA THR A 318 1.04 23.78 -14.40
C THR A 318 1.37 23.45 -15.86
N GLU A 319 0.46 22.69 -16.48
CA GLU A 319 0.26 22.50 -17.92
C GLU A 319 1.34 23.10 -18.84
N VAL A 320 2.22 22.26 -19.39
CA VAL A 320 2.87 22.58 -20.66
C VAL A 320 2.10 21.84 -21.75
N LYS A 321 1.04 22.49 -22.24
CA LYS A 321 0.43 22.17 -23.52
C LYS A 321 1.37 22.68 -24.60
N ASP A 322 1.95 21.77 -25.37
CA ASP A 322 2.29 22.05 -26.77
C ASP A 322 0.98 22.41 -27.51
N ASP A 323 1.07 23.20 -28.58
CA ASP A 323 -0.07 23.61 -29.45
C ASP A 323 -0.94 22.45 -29.98
N LEU A 324 -0.57 21.19 -29.74
CA LEU A 324 -1.30 19.96 -30.05
C LEU A 324 -1.87 19.22 -28.81
N GLY A 325 -1.71 19.74 -27.59
CA GLY A 325 -2.28 19.16 -26.36
C GLY A 325 -1.57 17.91 -25.83
N LEU A 326 -0.32 17.67 -26.23
CA LEU A 326 0.51 16.54 -25.82
C LEU A 326 1.40 16.89 -24.61
N PHE A 327 1.50 15.98 -23.64
CA PHE A 327 2.47 16.07 -22.54
C PHE A 327 3.81 15.49 -22.98
N ALA A 328 4.85 16.33 -23.08
CA ALA A 328 6.22 15.89 -23.37
C ALA A 328 7.00 15.68 -22.07
N SER A 329 7.49 14.45 -21.84
CA SER A 329 8.48 14.22 -20.77
C SER A 329 9.85 14.69 -21.25
N PRO A 330 10.68 15.33 -20.40
CA PRO A 330 12.02 15.70 -20.79
C PRO A 330 12.87 14.46 -21.09
N ASN A 331 13.54 14.50 -22.25
CA ASN A 331 14.44 13.47 -22.76
C ASN A 331 15.31 12.89 -21.63
N ILE A 332 15.23 11.56 -21.42
CA ILE A 332 16.04 10.87 -20.43
C ILE A 332 17.36 10.45 -21.10
N PRO A 333 18.51 11.01 -20.71
CA PRO A 333 19.81 10.53 -21.18
C PRO A 333 20.09 9.14 -20.59
N LEU A 334 20.45 8.18 -21.45
CA LEU A 334 20.84 6.82 -21.06
C LEU A 334 22.25 6.52 -21.61
N THR A 335 23.12 5.91 -20.81
CA THR A 335 24.52 5.62 -21.15
C THR A 335 24.81 4.14 -21.44
N SER A 336 23.97 3.20 -20.98
CA SER A 336 24.02 1.76 -21.34
C SER A 336 22.73 1.01 -20.97
N ILE A 337 22.54 -0.20 -21.51
CA ILE A 337 21.39 -1.08 -21.19
C ILE A 337 21.46 -1.69 -19.80
N GLU A 338 22.67 -2.07 -19.34
CA GLU A 338 22.86 -2.67 -18.02
C GLU A 338 22.50 -1.69 -16.88
N ASN A 339 22.52 -0.38 -17.15
CA ASN A 339 22.10 0.65 -16.20
C ASN A 339 20.57 0.86 -16.12
N LEU A 340 19.75 0.17 -16.94
CA LEU A 340 18.30 0.43 -17.04
C LEU A 340 17.48 -0.15 -15.89
N GLU A 341 17.82 -1.37 -15.47
CA GLU A 341 17.14 -2.02 -14.35
C GLU A 341 17.45 -1.33 -13.02
N ASP A 342 18.50 -0.51 -12.95
CA ASP A 342 18.91 0.24 -11.75
C ASP A 342 18.77 1.77 -11.92
N ASN A 343 18.09 2.24 -12.98
CA ASN A 343 17.88 3.67 -13.20
C ASN A 343 16.66 4.19 -12.43
N ASP A 344 16.88 4.68 -11.21
CA ASP A 344 15.82 5.22 -10.34
C ASP A 344 15.04 6.38 -10.97
N ASN A 345 15.68 7.20 -11.81
CA ASN A 345 15.02 8.30 -12.51
C ASN A 345 14.05 7.77 -13.58
N LEU A 346 14.48 6.78 -14.37
CA LEU A 346 13.62 6.11 -15.35
C LEU A 346 12.44 5.43 -14.66
N LYS A 347 12.70 4.65 -13.61
CA LYS A 347 11.67 3.96 -12.83
C LYS A 347 10.64 4.92 -12.23
N THR A 348 11.09 6.02 -11.63
CA THR A 348 10.20 7.07 -11.11
C THR A 348 9.33 7.68 -12.20
N LYS A 349 9.90 7.93 -13.39
CA LYS A 349 9.15 8.47 -14.54
C LYS A 349 8.15 7.46 -15.09
N LEU A 350 8.51 6.19 -15.21
CA LEU A 350 7.60 5.12 -15.63
C LEU A 350 6.47 4.90 -14.62
N ALA A 351 6.75 5.02 -13.33
CA ALA A 351 5.74 4.98 -12.26
C ALA A 351 4.72 6.12 -12.38
N LEU A 352 5.18 7.35 -12.66
CA LEU A 352 4.29 8.48 -12.88
C LEU A 352 3.43 8.30 -14.15
N ILE A 353 4.04 7.81 -15.23
CA ILE A 353 3.32 7.46 -16.46
C ILE A 353 2.25 6.40 -16.17
N ALA A 354 2.60 5.35 -15.44
CA ALA A 354 1.67 4.29 -15.07
C ALA A 354 0.51 4.81 -14.23
N PHE A 355 0.79 5.68 -13.24
CA PHE A 355 -0.25 6.35 -12.44
C PHE A 355 -1.27 7.08 -13.33
N HIS A 356 -0.80 7.87 -14.31
CA HIS A 356 -1.70 8.59 -15.21
C HIS A 356 -2.50 7.67 -16.14
N LEU A 357 -1.88 6.62 -16.67
CA LEU A 357 -2.55 5.65 -17.55
C LEU A 357 -3.61 4.84 -16.79
N ASN A 358 -3.30 4.40 -15.57
CA ASN A 358 -4.23 3.64 -14.73
C ASN A 358 -5.43 4.50 -14.29
N ALA A 359 -5.21 5.77 -13.98
CA ALA A 359 -6.28 6.70 -13.64
C ALA A 359 -7.17 7.09 -14.84
N ASN A 360 -6.74 6.84 -16.07
CA ASN A 360 -7.45 7.26 -17.28
C ASN A 360 -7.43 6.15 -18.36
N PRO A 361 -8.37 5.20 -18.32
CA PRO A 361 -8.39 4.04 -19.24
C PRO A 361 -8.43 4.38 -20.73
N GLN A 362 -8.84 5.60 -21.08
CA GLN A 362 -8.91 6.10 -22.46
C GLN A 362 -7.54 6.54 -23.01
N LEU A 363 -6.53 6.73 -22.14
CA LEU A 363 -5.20 7.15 -22.55
C LEU A 363 -4.38 5.97 -23.04
N ALA A 364 -3.53 6.23 -24.03
CA ALA A 364 -2.48 5.32 -24.46
C ALA A 364 -1.14 6.06 -24.54
N ILE A 365 -0.05 5.31 -24.38
CA ILE A 365 1.32 5.80 -24.52
C ILE A 365 1.99 5.14 -25.73
N ALA A 366 2.69 5.96 -26.51
CA ALA A 366 3.64 5.51 -27.52
C ALA A 366 5.07 5.62 -26.97
N ILE A 367 5.82 4.53 -27.04
CA ILE A 367 7.23 4.47 -26.60
C ILE A 367 8.11 4.54 -27.84
N ASN A 368 8.95 5.58 -27.93
CA ASN A 368 9.90 5.77 -29.04
C ASN A 368 11.35 5.85 -28.51
N ILE A 369 12.27 5.18 -29.20
CA ILE A 369 13.69 5.15 -28.85
C ILE A 369 14.49 5.79 -29.99
N GLU A 370 15.15 6.92 -29.69
CA GLU A 370 16.02 7.62 -30.64
C GLU A 370 17.51 7.32 -30.38
N PRO A 371 18.22 6.63 -31.29
CA PRO A 371 19.66 6.40 -31.13
C PRO A 371 20.48 7.69 -31.22
N SER A 372 21.46 7.84 -30.33
CA SER A 372 22.52 8.84 -30.49
C SER A 372 23.37 8.44 -31.69
N SER A 373 23.74 9.41 -32.50
CA SER A 373 24.21 9.16 -33.87
C SER A 373 25.49 8.31 -33.97
N LYS A 374 25.53 7.43 -34.99
CA LYS A 374 26.68 6.67 -35.56
C LYS A 374 26.97 5.25 -35.02
N LEU A 375 25.97 4.48 -34.62
CA LEU A 375 26.15 3.03 -34.47
C LEU A 375 25.63 2.27 -35.69
N GLU A 376 26.31 1.16 -36.03
CA GLU A 376 25.88 0.23 -37.08
C GLU A 376 24.43 -0.22 -36.84
N THR A 377 23.63 -0.25 -37.90
CA THR A 377 22.18 -0.45 -37.85
C THR A 377 21.72 -1.75 -37.17
N SER A 378 22.60 -2.74 -36.97
CA SER A 378 22.30 -4.01 -36.31
C SER A 378 22.41 -3.97 -34.78
N ILE A 379 23.33 -3.17 -34.22
CA ILE A 379 23.55 -3.05 -32.77
C ILE A 379 22.43 -2.22 -32.14
N VAL A 380 22.10 -1.08 -32.76
CA VAL A 380 21.01 -0.18 -32.34
C VAL A 380 19.65 -0.88 -32.28
N VAL A 381 19.38 -1.81 -33.19
CA VAL A 381 18.09 -2.52 -33.26
C VAL A 381 17.93 -3.51 -32.12
N ASN A 382 18.99 -4.23 -31.77
CA ASN A 382 18.95 -5.22 -30.71
C ASN A 382 18.86 -4.55 -29.33
N GLU A 383 19.62 -3.47 -29.14
CA GLU A 383 19.64 -2.69 -27.90
C GLU A 383 18.31 -1.95 -27.63
N SER A 384 17.73 -1.32 -28.66
CA SER A 384 16.43 -0.66 -28.54
C SER A 384 15.30 -1.65 -28.26
N SER A 385 15.36 -2.87 -28.82
CA SER A 385 14.35 -3.91 -28.58
C SER A 385 14.35 -4.42 -27.14
N GLN A 386 15.54 -4.54 -26.51
CA GLN A 386 15.66 -4.89 -25.09
C GLN A 386 15.12 -3.78 -24.19
N LEU A 387 15.41 -2.51 -24.51
CA LEU A 387 14.90 -1.36 -23.75
C LEU A 387 13.37 -1.25 -23.80
N ILE A 388 12.76 -1.46 -24.98
CA ILE A 388 11.31 -1.56 -25.14
C ILE A 388 10.73 -2.64 -24.23
N LEU A 389 11.37 -3.81 -24.18
CA LEU A 389 10.91 -4.94 -23.37
C LEU A 389 11.00 -4.64 -21.87
N VAL A 390 12.07 -3.96 -21.42
CA VAL A 390 12.23 -3.53 -20.02
C VAL A 390 11.16 -2.53 -19.62
N ILE A 391 10.97 -1.47 -20.41
CA ILE A 391 9.94 -0.45 -20.14
C ILE A 391 8.55 -1.08 -20.13
N TYR A 392 8.27 -1.96 -21.09
CA TYR A 392 6.99 -2.66 -21.16
C TYR A 392 6.75 -3.53 -19.94
N LYS A 393 7.75 -4.33 -19.52
CA LYS A 393 7.65 -5.15 -18.32
C LYS A 393 7.43 -4.31 -17.06
N GLU A 394 8.13 -3.17 -16.95
CA GLU A 394 7.99 -2.28 -15.80
C GLU A 394 6.60 -1.64 -15.76
N LEU A 395 6.09 -1.14 -16.89
CA LEU A 395 4.74 -0.57 -16.96
C LEU A 395 3.65 -1.62 -16.70
N LEU A 396 3.82 -2.85 -17.18
CA LEU A 396 2.92 -3.96 -16.84
C LEU A 396 3.01 -4.34 -15.35
N ALA A 397 4.19 -4.32 -14.75
CA ALA A 397 4.38 -4.56 -13.32
C ALA A 397 3.69 -3.48 -12.47
N LEU A 398 3.57 -2.27 -13.01
CA LEU A 398 2.82 -1.14 -12.45
C LEU A 398 1.33 -1.14 -12.84
N ASN A 399 0.80 -2.29 -13.29
CA ASN A 399 -0.61 -2.53 -13.64
C ASN A 399 -1.16 -1.73 -14.83
N VAL A 400 -0.32 -1.16 -15.69
CA VAL A 400 -0.79 -0.51 -16.92
C VAL A 400 -1.43 -1.55 -17.84
N ASN A 401 -2.63 -1.24 -18.37
CA ASN A 401 -3.27 -2.13 -19.32
C ASN A 401 -2.44 -2.22 -20.61
N LYS A 402 -2.12 -3.45 -21.03
CA LYS A 402 -1.38 -3.73 -22.27
C LYS A 402 -1.97 -3.04 -23.50
N ASP A 403 -3.28 -2.83 -23.55
CA ASP A 403 -3.96 -2.21 -24.70
C ASP A 403 -3.66 -0.71 -24.80
N GLN A 404 -3.27 -0.08 -23.68
CA GLN A 404 -2.79 1.31 -23.58
C GLN A 404 -1.32 1.45 -23.99
N LEU A 405 -0.58 0.35 -24.17
CA LEU A 405 0.83 0.34 -24.56
C LEU A 405 0.94 0.13 -26.08
N LYS A 406 1.37 1.17 -26.81
CA LYS A 406 1.59 1.10 -28.27
C LYS A 406 3.08 1.22 -28.59
N PHE A 407 3.58 0.34 -29.47
CA PHE A 407 4.98 0.33 -29.91
C PHE A 407 5.07 0.78 -31.37
N ASP A 408 5.90 1.78 -31.64
CA ASP A 408 6.04 2.38 -32.98
C ASP A 408 7.42 2.12 -33.63
N GLY A 409 8.24 1.25 -33.04
CA GLY A 409 9.57 0.88 -33.57
C GLY A 409 10.67 1.90 -33.29
N ILE A 410 11.73 1.88 -34.11
CA ILE A 410 12.93 2.72 -33.95
C ILE A 410 12.90 3.80 -35.04
N SER A 411 12.71 5.07 -34.65
CA SER A 411 12.65 6.17 -35.62
C SER A 411 14.04 6.60 -36.08
N LYS A 412 14.21 6.85 -37.39
CA LYS A 412 15.37 7.56 -37.93
C LYS A 412 15.12 9.05 -37.75
N LYS A 413 15.86 9.68 -36.82
CA LYS A 413 15.97 11.15 -36.62
C LYS A 413 14.77 11.97 -37.14
N GLY A 414 13.85 12.31 -36.24
CA GLY A 414 13.01 13.50 -36.40
C GLY A 414 11.68 13.33 -37.14
N GLU A 415 11.20 12.11 -37.36
CA GLU A 415 9.81 11.91 -37.82
C GLU A 415 8.88 11.68 -36.61
N ILE A 416 7.98 12.66 -36.39
CA ILE A 416 6.80 12.51 -35.53
C ILE A 416 5.70 11.95 -36.42
N ASN A 417 5.36 10.68 -36.25
CA ASN A 417 4.22 10.08 -36.96
C ASN A 417 2.94 10.32 -36.15
N PHE A 418 1.92 10.87 -36.80
CA PHE A 418 0.61 11.12 -36.20
C PHE A 418 -0.33 9.95 -36.47
N TYR A 419 -0.93 9.37 -35.42
CA TYR A 419 -2.02 8.41 -35.58
C TYR A 419 -3.12 8.57 -34.52
N GLY A 420 -4.36 8.62 -34.99
CA GLY A 420 -5.60 8.44 -34.22
C GLY A 420 -6.05 9.65 -33.39
N GLU A 421 -7.36 9.96 -33.44
CA GLU A 421 -7.98 11.13 -32.78
C GLU A 421 -7.88 11.16 -31.23
N ASN A 422 -7.21 10.19 -30.58
CA ASN A 422 -7.23 9.98 -29.12
C ASN A 422 -5.86 9.76 -28.45
N LEU A 423 -4.73 10.16 -29.06
CA LEU A 423 -3.39 10.06 -28.43
C LEU A 423 -3.00 11.37 -27.72
N ARG A 424 -2.47 11.30 -26.47
CA ARG A 424 -2.11 12.50 -25.66
C ARG A 424 -0.74 12.49 -24.96
N TYR A 425 0.07 11.43 -25.05
CA TYR A 425 1.41 11.38 -24.44
C TYR A 425 2.46 10.85 -25.42
N LEU A 426 3.60 11.55 -25.53
CA LEU A 426 4.74 11.17 -26.35
C LEU A 426 5.99 11.13 -25.46
N VAL A 427 6.56 9.94 -25.26
CA VAL A 427 7.79 9.79 -24.48
C VAL A 427 8.95 9.54 -25.44
N GLY A 428 9.78 10.57 -25.61
CA GLY A 428 11.04 10.49 -26.35
C GLY A 428 12.19 10.11 -25.43
N LEU A 429 12.83 8.98 -25.68
CA LEU A 429 14.09 8.59 -25.03
C LEU A 429 15.24 8.91 -25.98
N LYS A 430 16.21 9.72 -25.53
CA LYS A 430 17.29 10.24 -26.36
C LYS A 430 18.62 9.88 -25.74
N PHE A 431 19.41 9.06 -26.40
CA PHE A 431 20.77 8.72 -25.94
C PHE A 431 21.68 9.96 -26.05
N PHE A 432 22.61 10.10 -25.11
CA PHE A 432 23.74 11.03 -25.21
C PHE A 432 25.04 10.23 -25.05
N GLU A 433 26.12 10.71 -25.67
CA GLU A 433 27.48 10.15 -25.54
C GLU A 433 28.02 10.26 -24.11
#